data_AF-A0A523ZWV7-F1
#
_entry.id   AF-A0A523ZWV7-F1
#
_cell.length_a   1.000
_cell.length_b   1.000
_cell.length_c   1.000
_cell.angle_alpha   90.00
_cell.angle_beta   90.00
_cell.angle_gamma   90.00
#
_symmetry.space_group_name_H-M   'P 1'
#
loop_
_entity.id
_entity.type
_entity.pdbx_description
1 polymer ?
#
loop_
_entity_poly.entity_id
_entity_poly.type
_entity_poly.pdbx_seq_one_letter_code
_entity_poly.pdbx_strand_id
1 'polypeptide(L)'
;MLTHKEIQGAEEYRNDRRTPSNLYLSIRNLLLEEVTSYVEKDSPLVKALASRIRAEMEIYPMAKREPFSGVAGADAGSQVLPLASRLYAVISAMVYSMPSGSRYFLEPESYTFPISDGGERLRGVINVRREAKLYETACDFIEEGSGVQLLLVDGPLAFSNWWSIAGREADRRRFIDAVRRLLALCMEEEITVAGVVKRPSARYLVHHLGLRGETDLPDSYLMLHTLRPGERTDIFSPRSSIRKAVKVSPVMDAIGHPIYSFYARISNEWSIPPVRIDLPAYCLGRLGDVADHCYGSSYWGGIPLAIVRADEEVRISRRFMGEVYRDIVSRVGRLSGEISHLAPYWGEGRWMGA
;
A
#
# COMPACT_ATOMS: atom_id res chain seq x y z
N MET A 1 -9.70 72.48 -6.50
CA MET A 1 -9.84 72.10 -7.93
C MET A 1 -8.48 71.67 -8.41
N LEU A 2 -8.29 70.37 -8.67
CA LEU A 2 -7.05 69.84 -9.25
C LEU A 2 -7.05 70.12 -10.76
N THR A 3 -5.88 70.37 -11.32
CA THR A 3 -5.71 70.74 -12.74
C THR A 3 -5.81 69.52 -13.65
N HIS A 4 -6.18 69.74 -14.92
CA HIS A 4 -6.42 68.67 -15.91
C HIS A 4 -5.23 67.71 -16.16
N LYS A 5 -4.01 68.12 -15.78
CA LYS A 5 -2.79 67.28 -15.80
C LYS A 5 -2.65 66.36 -14.58
N GLU A 6 -3.28 66.70 -13.44
CA GLU A 6 -3.25 65.88 -12.23
C GLU A 6 -4.29 64.75 -12.28
N ILE A 7 -5.33 64.88 -13.13
CA ILE A 7 -6.30 63.81 -13.40
C ILE A 7 -5.70 62.74 -14.32
N GLN A 8 -4.86 63.11 -15.30
CA GLN A 8 -4.20 62.15 -16.20
C GLN A 8 -3.13 61.30 -15.50
N GLY A 9 -2.40 61.85 -14.53
CA GLY A 9 -1.43 61.08 -13.73
C GLY A 9 -2.06 60.12 -12.71
N ALA A 10 -3.35 60.33 -12.36
CA ALA A 10 -4.09 59.46 -11.45
C ALA A 10 -4.90 58.36 -12.18
N GLU A 11 -5.19 58.54 -13.47
CA GLU A 11 -5.83 57.52 -14.32
C GLU A 11 -4.83 56.53 -14.92
N GLU A 12 -3.56 56.92 -15.13
CA GLU A 12 -2.50 56.00 -15.60
C GLU A 12 -2.02 54.98 -14.55
N TYR A 13 -2.36 55.16 -13.27
CA TYR A 13 -2.05 54.17 -12.21
C TYR A 13 -3.20 53.19 -11.93
N ARG A 14 -4.32 53.28 -12.66
CA ARG A 14 -5.55 52.54 -12.32
C ARG A 14 -6.05 51.54 -13.35
N ASN A 15 -5.34 51.29 -14.44
CA ASN A 15 -5.78 50.23 -15.37
C ASN A 15 -4.69 49.37 -15.99
N ASP A 16 -3.48 49.36 -15.41
CA ASP A 16 -2.47 48.34 -15.75
C ASP A 16 -2.38 47.25 -14.67
N ARG A 17 -3.46 46.48 -14.52
CA ARG A 17 -3.44 45.18 -13.80
C ARG A 17 -4.33 44.16 -14.50
N ARG A 18 -4.05 43.90 -15.77
CA ARG A 18 -4.16 42.53 -16.30
C ARG A 18 -2.76 41.97 -16.52
N THR A 19 -1.93 42.08 -15.48
CA THR A 19 -0.84 41.11 -15.31
C THR A 19 -1.51 39.73 -15.36
N PRO A 20 -1.12 38.82 -16.26
CA PRO A 20 -1.67 37.47 -16.27
C PRO A 20 -1.56 36.95 -14.84
N SER A 21 -2.71 36.66 -14.21
CA SER A 21 -2.72 36.08 -12.87
C SER A 21 -1.81 34.88 -12.94
N ASN A 22 -0.67 34.94 -12.25
CA ASN A 22 0.29 33.85 -12.29
C ASN A 22 -0.47 32.62 -11.79
N LEU A 23 -0.80 31.71 -12.72
CA LEU A 23 -1.68 30.57 -12.45
C LEU A 23 -1.16 29.77 -11.26
N TYR A 24 0.17 29.67 -11.12
CA TYR A 24 0.80 29.03 -9.96
C TYR A 24 0.50 29.75 -8.65
N LEU A 25 0.53 31.09 -8.62
CA LEU A 25 0.18 31.86 -7.42
C LEU A 25 -1.30 31.76 -7.12
N SER A 26 -2.17 31.80 -8.13
CA SER A 26 -3.63 31.63 -7.94
C SER A 26 -3.96 30.25 -7.38
N ILE A 27 -3.40 29.19 -7.95
CA ILE A 27 -3.57 27.81 -7.45
C ILE A 27 -3.00 27.69 -6.04
N ARG A 28 -1.80 28.22 -5.78
CA ARG A 28 -1.18 28.17 -4.46
C ARG A 28 -2.06 28.84 -3.40
N ASN A 29 -2.57 30.03 -3.69
CA ASN A 29 -3.39 30.77 -2.73
C ASN A 29 -4.72 30.08 -2.49
N LEU A 30 -5.37 29.57 -3.54
CA LEU A 30 -6.58 28.76 -3.42
C LEU A 30 -6.36 27.55 -2.51
N LEU A 31 -5.29 26.77 -2.75
CA LEU A 31 -4.98 25.59 -1.94
C LEU A 31 -4.67 25.94 -0.48
N LEU A 32 -3.92 27.03 -0.23
CA LEU A 32 -3.63 27.46 1.13
C LEU A 32 -4.89 27.85 1.88
N GLU A 33 -5.80 28.58 1.24
CA GLU A 33 -7.05 29.02 1.85
C GLU A 33 -8.00 27.85 2.10
N GLU A 34 -8.29 27.05 1.07
CA GLU A 34 -9.23 25.94 1.18
C GLU A 34 -8.75 24.88 2.18
N VAL A 35 -7.50 24.41 2.05
CA VAL A 35 -7.00 23.35 2.92
C VAL A 35 -6.93 23.81 4.38
N THR A 36 -6.48 25.04 4.64
CA THR A 36 -6.42 25.58 6.02
C THR A 36 -7.83 25.71 6.59
N SER A 37 -8.79 26.25 5.82
CA SER A 37 -10.17 26.40 6.27
C SER A 37 -10.83 25.04 6.59
N TYR A 38 -10.60 24.02 5.77
CA TYR A 38 -11.12 22.66 6.04
C TYR A 38 -10.50 22.08 7.32
N VAL A 39 -9.18 22.20 7.49
CA VAL A 39 -8.49 21.67 8.68
C VAL A 39 -8.99 22.37 9.96
N GLU A 40 -9.17 23.68 9.94
CA GLU A 40 -9.69 24.43 11.10
C GLU A 40 -11.12 24.00 11.47
N LYS A 41 -11.97 23.78 10.47
CA LYS A 41 -13.35 23.31 10.66
C LYS A 41 -13.42 21.88 11.20
N ASP A 42 -12.58 20.98 10.68
CA ASP A 42 -12.64 19.55 11.02
C ASP A 42 -11.85 19.20 12.29
N SER A 43 -10.87 20.02 12.69
CA SER A 43 -10.00 19.74 13.84
C SER A 43 -10.74 19.43 15.15
N PRO A 44 -11.80 20.15 15.54
CA PRO A 44 -12.57 19.83 16.74
C PRO A 44 -13.22 18.45 16.68
N LEU A 45 -13.81 18.08 15.53
CA LEU A 45 -14.43 16.77 15.32
C LEU A 45 -13.40 15.65 15.42
N VAL A 46 -12.25 15.81 14.76
CA VAL A 46 -11.15 14.84 14.80
C VAL A 46 -10.63 14.63 16.22
N LYS A 47 -10.43 15.72 16.98
CA LYS A 47 -10.00 15.65 18.39
C LYS A 47 -11.03 14.95 19.28
N ALA A 48 -12.31 15.24 19.09
CA ALA A 48 -13.39 14.60 19.83
C ALA A 48 -13.45 13.09 19.54
N LEU A 49 -13.41 12.70 18.26
CA LEU A 49 -13.39 11.30 17.85
C LEU A 49 -12.16 10.55 18.39
N ALA A 50 -10.96 11.14 18.28
CA ALA A 50 -9.73 10.51 18.79
C ALA A 50 -9.77 10.33 20.32
N SER A 51 -10.27 11.33 21.05
CA SER A 51 -10.41 11.24 22.51
C SER A 51 -11.42 10.18 22.93
N ARG A 52 -12.54 10.08 22.20
CA ARG A 52 -13.57 9.06 22.42
C ARG A 52 -13.03 7.66 22.14
N ILE A 53 -12.38 7.45 21.00
CA ILE A 53 -11.77 6.15 20.66
C ILE A 53 -10.76 5.74 21.73
N ARG A 54 -9.92 6.67 22.19
CA ARG A 54 -8.95 6.41 23.25
C ARG A 54 -9.60 6.04 24.60
N ALA A 55 -10.82 6.52 24.86
CA ALA A 55 -11.55 6.19 26.08
C ALA A 55 -12.34 4.87 25.98
N GLU A 56 -12.82 4.52 24.78
CA GLU A 56 -13.64 3.32 24.54
C GLU A 56 -12.82 2.06 24.22
N MET A 57 -11.56 2.21 23.83
CA MET A 57 -10.71 1.11 23.39
C MET A 57 -9.45 1.00 24.24
N GLU A 58 -9.06 -0.23 24.56
CA GLU A 58 -7.80 -0.48 25.25
C GLU A 58 -6.61 -0.17 24.33
N ILE A 59 -5.60 0.49 24.90
CA ILE A 59 -4.36 0.83 24.24
C ILE A 59 -3.22 0.20 25.01
N TYR A 60 -2.36 -0.50 24.27
CA TYR A 60 -1.24 -1.24 24.83
C TYR A 60 0.08 -0.58 24.43
N PRO A 61 1.03 -0.42 25.37
CA PRO A 61 2.39 -0.04 25.02
C PRO A 61 3.09 -1.21 24.32
N MET A 62 4.01 -0.87 23.42
CA MET A 62 4.94 -1.78 22.76
C MET A 62 6.36 -1.48 23.25
N ALA A 63 7.20 -2.50 23.29
CA ALA A 63 8.62 -2.37 23.61
C ALA A 63 9.47 -2.56 22.35
N LYS A 64 10.58 -1.83 22.24
CA LYS A 64 11.56 -2.05 21.16
C LYS A 64 12.35 -3.32 21.44
N ARG A 65 11.84 -4.46 20.98
CA ARG A 65 12.45 -5.78 21.17
C ARG A 65 12.36 -6.56 19.87
N GLU A 66 13.33 -7.43 19.60
CA GLU A 66 13.31 -8.33 18.45
C GLU A 66 13.33 -9.78 18.95
N PRO A 67 12.17 -10.32 19.38
CA PRO A 67 12.10 -11.63 20.05
C PRO A 67 12.28 -12.85 19.13
N PHE A 68 12.36 -12.64 17.82
CA PHE A 68 12.51 -13.70 16.83
C PHE A 68 13.94 -13.72 16.31
N SER A 69 14.57 -14.90 16.32
CA SER A 69 15.95 -15.08 15.83
C SER A 69 16.04 -15.27 14.31
N GLY A 70 14.95 -15.69 13.67
CA GLY A 70 14.84 -15.84 12.22
C GLY A 70 13.57 -15.19 11.71
N VAL A 71 13.70 -14.20 10.83
CA VAL A 71 12.57 -13.40 10.32
C VAL A 71 12.68 -13.25 8.82
N ALA A 72 11.59 -13.45 8.10
CA ALA A 72 11.49 -13.17 6.68
C ALA A 72 10.50 -12.04 6.39
N GLY A 73 10.80 -11.23 5.39
CA GLY A 73 9.89 -10.23 4.81
C GLY A 73 9.53 -10.64 3.38
N ALA A 74 8.26 -10.53 3.00
CA ALA A 74 7.80 -10.85 1.66
C ALA A 74 7.11 -9.64 1.03
N ASP A 75 7.45 -9.33 -0.22
CA ASP A 75 6.79 -8.29 -1.01
C ASP A 75 6.75 -8.65 -2.50
N ALA A 76 5.87 -7.99 -3.27
CA ALA A 76 5.69 -8.20 -4.69
C ALA A 76 5.67 -6.89 -5.50
N GLY A 77 6.46 -6.91 -6.57
CA GLY A 77 6.62 -5.82 -7.52
C GLY A 77 5.90 -6.09 -8.84
N SER A 78 5.45 -5.02 -9.49
CA SER A 78 4.98 -5.10 -10.87
C SER A 78 5.30 -3.83 -11.64
N GLN A 79 5.56 -3.96 -12.94
CA GLN A 79 5.72 -2.83 -13.84
C GLN A 79 5.07 -3.12 -15.19
N VAL A 80 4.59 -2.07 -15.85
CA VAL A 80 4.01 -2.16 -17.19
C VAL A 80 4.93 -1.47 -18.18
N LEU A 81 5.26 -2.15 -19.28
CA LEU A 81 5.85 -1.58 -20.48
C LEU A 81 4.72 -1.29 -21.50
N PRO A 82 4.39 -0.01 -21.73
CA PRO A 82 3.29 0.37 -22.60
C PRO A 82 3.78 0.62 -24.03
N LEU A 83 3.58 -0.35 -24.92
CA LEU A 83 3.77 -0.14 -26.36
C LEU A 83 2.45 0.36 -26.97
N ALA A 84 2.54 1.04 -28.11
CA ALA A 84 1.42 1.53 -28.91
C ALA A 84 0.63 0.40 -29.59
N SER A 85 1.15 -0.82 -29.58
CA SER A 85 0.45 -2.03 -30.01
C SER A 85 -0.16 -2.82 -28.85
N ARG A 86 0.57 -2.99 -27.75
CA ARG A 86 0.21 -3.85 -26.60
C ARG A 86 0.85 -3.39 -25.30
N LEU A 87 0.27 -3.79 -24.18
CA LEU A 87 0.82 -3.56 -22.84
C LEU A 87 1.46 -4.86 -22.34
N TYR A 88 2.68 -4.78 -21.82
CA TYR A 88 3.37 -5.91 -21.18
C TYR A 88 3.53 -5.64 -19.69
N ALA A 89 2.85 -6.41 -18.86
CA ALA A 89 3.04 -6.39 -17.42
C ALA A 89 4.09 -7.42 -17.03
N VAL A 90 5.05 -7.04 -16.19
CA VAL A 90 5.97 -7.94 -15.51
C VAL A 90 5.61 -7.94 -14.03
N ILE A 91 5.51 -9.13 -13.44
CA ILE A 91 5.16 -9.35 -12.04
C ILE A 91 6.22 -10.24 -11.42
N SER A 92 6.71 -9.85 -10.24
CA SER A 92 7.67 -10.62 -9.46
C SER A 92 7.33 -10.51 -7.97
N ALA A 93 7.77 -11.48 -7.18
CA ALA A 93 7.69 -11.47 -5.74
C ALA A 93 8.98 -12.02 -5.16
N MET A 94 9.32 -11.59 -3.95
CA MET A 94 10.53 -12.00 -3.28
C MET A 94 10.30 -12.14 -1.77
N VAL A 95 10.99 -13.10 -1.17
CA VAL A 95 11.16 -13.21 0.28
C VAL A 95 12.62 -12.91 0.63
N TYR A 96 12.82 -12.03 1.59
CA TYR A 96 14.12 -11.68 2.15
C TYR A 96 14.23 -12.20 3.59
N SER A 97 15.24 -13.01 3.88
CA SER A 97 15.41 -13.62 5.21
C SER A 97 16.52 -12.95 6.02
N MET A 98 16.29 -12.83 7.32
CA MET A 98 17.24 -12.32 8.31
C MET A 98 17.45 -13.37 9.41
N PRO A 99 18.69 -13.49 9.94
CA PRO A 99 19.86 -12.65 9.64
C PRO A 99 20.67 -13.08 8.40
N SER A 100 20.29 -14.16 7.71
CA SER A 100 21.06 -14.73 6.59
C SER A 100 21.28 -13.76 5.43
N GLY A 101 20.36 -12.80 5.23
CA GLY A 101 20.34 -11.92 4.07
C GLY A 101 20.04 -12.67 2.77
N SER A 102 19.43 -13.86 2.84
CA SER A 102 19.10 -14.68 1.67
C SER A 102 17.86 -14.14 0.96
N ARG A 103 17.83 -14.37 -0.35
CA ARG A 103 16.76 -13.95 -1.26
C ARG A 103 16.14 -15.18 -1.86
N TYR A 104 14.82 -15.24 -1.83
CA TYR A 104 14.05 -16.29 -2.46
C TYR A 104 13.03 -15.68 -3.39
N PHE A 105 12.95 -16.17 -4.63
CA PHE A 105 11.97 -15.74 -5.59
C PHE A 105 11.62 -16.87 -6.54
N LEU A 106 10.37 -16.87 -7.01
CA LEU A 106 9.95 -17.71 -8.13
C LEU A 106 10.16 -16.95 -9.45
N GLU A 107 10.22 -17.68 -10.56
CA GLU A 107 10.34 -17.11 -11.90
C GLU A 107 9.31 -15.97 -12.13
N PRO A 108 9.75 -14.78 -12.62
CA PRO A 108 8.84 -13.67 -12.91
C PRO A 108 7.80 -14.02 -13.97
N GLU A 109 6.61 -13.43 -13.84
CA GLU A 109 5.52 -13.61 -14.81
C GLU A 109 5.43 -12.42 -15.76
N SER A 110 5.23 -12.71 -17.05
CA SER A 110 4.90 -11.70 -18.05
C SER A 110 3.48 -11.88 -18.56
N TYR A 111 2.72 -10.79 -18.68
CA TYR A 111 1.38 -10.79 -19.23
C TYR A 111 1.19 -9.72 -20.28
N THR A 112 0.53 -10.07 -21.38
CA THR A 112 0.28 -9.16 -22.49
C THR A 112 -1.21 -8.84 -22.61
N PHE A 113 -1.51 -7.55 -22.83
CA PHE A 113 -2.87 -7.07 -22.98
C PHE A 113 -3.02 -6.23 -24.26
N PRO A 114 -4.17 -6.32 -24.95
CA PRO A 114 -4.54 -5.33 -25.96
C PRO A 114 -4.68 -3.94 -25.31
N ILE A 115 -4.35 -2.87 -26.05
CA ILE A 115 -4.55 -1.49 -25.56
C ILE A 115 -6.04 -1.17 -25.37
N SER A 116 -6.91 -1.81 -26.14
CA SER A 116 -8.37 -1.65 -26.05
C SER A 116 -8.95 -2.17 -24.73
N ASP A 117 -8.24 -3.04 -24.02
CA ASP A 117 -8.65 -3.51 -22.69
C ASP A 117 -8.32 -2.40 -21.67
N GLY A 118 -9.30 -1.55 -21.40
CA GLY A 118 -9.18 -0.34 -20.59
C GLY A 118 -8.48 -0.50 -19.23
N GLY A 119 -7.88 0.59 -18.77
CA GLY A 119 -6.89 0.62 -17.68
C GLY A 119 -7.33 0.06 -16.33
N GLU A 120 -8.62 0.16 -15.95
CA GLU A 120 -9.08 -0.34 -14.64
C GLU A 120 -9.15 -1.87 -14.57
N ARG A 121 -9.65 -2.53 -15.63
CA ARG A 121 -9.66 -4.01 -15.70
C ARG A 121 -8.25 -4.56 -15.70
N LEU A 122 -7.34 -3.92 -16.44
CA LEU A 122 -5.93 -4.27 -16.47
C LEU A 122 -5.28 -4.19 -15.09
N ARG A 123 -5.42 -3.04 -14.40
CA ARG A 123 -4.87 -2.84 -13.05
C ARG A 123 -5.42 -3.86 -12.06
N GLY A 124 -6.71 -4.16 -12.14
CA GLY A 124 -7.33 -5.20 -11.30
C GLY A 124 -6.69 -6.58 -11.51
N VAL A 125 -6.46 -6.99 -12.76
CA VAL A 125 -5.80 -8.28 -13.08
C VAL A 125 -4.35 -8.31 -12.58
N ILE A 126 -3.57 -7.26 -12.87
CA ILE A 126 -2.16 -7.17 -12.45
C ILE A 126 -2.06 -7.23 -10.93
N ASN A 127 -2.89 -6.45 -10.21
CA ASN A 127 -2.86 -6.44 -8.75
C ASN A 127 -3.18 -7.81 -8.15
N VAL A 128 -4.26 -8.46 -8.58
CA VAL A 128 -4.65 -9.78 -8.04
C VAL A 128 -3.58 -10.84 -8.32
N ARG A 129 -2.96 -10.81 -9.50
CA ARG A 129 -1.87 -11.74 -9.84
C ARG A 129 -0.61 -11.47 -9.06
N ARG A 130 -0.26 -10.19 -8.84
CA ARG A 130 0.86 -9.78 -8.01
C ARG A 130 0.69 -10.25 -6.57
N GLU A 131 -0.51 -10.09 -6.01
CA GLU A 131 -0.81 -10.66 -4.69
C GLU A 131 -0.72 -12.20 -4.71
N ALA A 132 -1.30 -12.89 -5.70
CA ALA A 132 -1.17 -14.35 -5.79
C ALA A 132 0.31 -14.79 -5.79
N LYS A 133 1.14 -14.15 -6.61
CA LYS A 133 2.58 -14.43 -6.72
C LYS A 133 3.33 -14.19 -5.41
N LEU A 134 2.93 -13.17 -4.63
CA LEU A 134 3.46 -12.90 -3.29
C LEU A 134 3.27 -14.11 -2.38
N TYR A 135 2.03 -14.56 -2.24
CA TYR A 135 1.67 -15.67 -1.36
C TYR A 135 2.25 -17.01 -1.84
N GLU A 136 2.28 -17.26 -3.14
CA GLU A 136 2.91 -18.46 -3.72
C GLU A 136 4.41 -18.51 -3.46
N THR A 137 5.12 -17.39 -3.67
CA THR A 137 6.56 -17.32 -3.40
C THR A 137 6.85 -17.53 -1.92
N ALA A 138 6.00 -17.02 -1.03
CA ALA A 138 6.12 -17.27 0.40
C ALA A 138 5.83 -18.74 0.80
N CYS A 139 4.90 -19.41 0.12
CA CYS A 139 4.64 -20.84 0.35
C CYS A 139 5.86 -21.68 -0.01
N ASP A 140 6.37 -21.53 -1.24
CA ASP A 140 7.51 -22.33 -1.72
C ASP A 140 8.78 -22.05 -0.89
N PHE A 141 8.98 -20.80 -0.43
CA PHE A 141 10.06 -20.47 0.51
C PHE A 141 9.98 -21.28 1.82
N ILE A 142 8.79 -21.45 2.38
CA ILE A 142 8.59 -22.23 3.61
C ILE A 142 8.87 -23.71 3.34
N GLU A 143 8.34 -24.25 2.25
CA GLU A 143 8.47 -25.67 1.86
C GLU A 143 9.92 -26.08 1.59
N GLU A 144 10.77 -25.16 1.15
CA GLU A 144 12.22 -25.41 0.97
C GLU A 144 13.02 -25.46 2.30
N GLY A 145 12.35 -25.38 3.45
CA GLY A 145 13.00 -25.50 4.76
C GLY A 145 13.60 -24.18 5.24
N SER A 146 12.82 -23.10 5.16
CA SER A 146 13.24 -21.73 5.50
C SER A 146 13.91 -21.54 6.87
N GLY A 147 13.51 -22.31 7.89
CA GLY A 147 13.99 -22.17 9.27
C GLY A 147 13.64 -20.83 9.94
N VAL A 148 12.66 -20.07 9.40
CA VAL A 148 12.24 -18.79 9.98
C VAL A 148 11.17 -18.99 11.06
N GLN A 149 11.14 -18.10 12.05
CA GLN A 149 10.16 -18.12 13.13
C GLN A 149 9.01 -17.13 12.89
N LEU A 150 9.28 -16.08 12.12
CA LEU A 150 8.32 -15.04 11.77
C LEU A 150 8.39 -14.72 10.27
N LEU A 151 7.25 -14.75 9.60
CA LEU A 151 7.06 -14.24 8.25
C LEU A 151 6.22 -12.97 8.29
N LEU A 152 6.79 -11.87 7.79
CA LEU A 152 6.12 -10.58 7.63
C LEU A 152 5.77 -10.37 6.16
N VAL A 153 4.49 -10.25 5.85
CA VAL A 153 4.00 -9.98 4.49
C VAL A 153 3.74 -8.48 4.35
N ASP A 154 4.29 -7.82 3.33
CA ASP A 154 3.97 -6.42 3.00
C ASP A 154 2.60 -6.31 2.32
N GLY A 155 1.57 -6.47 3.13
CA GLY A 155 0.22 -6.55 2.64
C GLY A 155 -0.76 -7.02 3.70
N PRO A 156 -2.06 -6.94 3.38
CA PRO A 156 -3.10 -7.39 4.29
C PRO A 156 -3.17 -8.92 4.34
N LEU A 157 -3.46 -9.49 5.51
CA LEU A 157 -4.09 -10.82 5.61
C LEU A 157 -5.62 -10.69 5.73
N ALA A 158 -6.10 -9.50 6.10
CA ALA A 158 -7.52 -9.15 6.14
C ALA A 158 -7.94 -8.33 4.91
N PHE A 159 -8.65 -8.97 4.00
CA PHE A 159 -9.01 -8.43 2.69
C PHE A 159 -10.40 -7.79 2.66
N SER A 160 -10.52 -6.67 1.95
CA SER A 160 -11.81 -6.01 1.72
C SER A 160 -12.62 -6.71 0.64
N ASN A 161 -13.92 -6.36 0.53
CA ASN A 161 -14.78 -6.91 -0.53
C ASN A 161 -14.41 -6.43 -1.94
N TRP A 162 -13.52 -5.46 -2.10
CA TRP A 162 -13.00 -5.06 -3.41
C TRP A 162 -12.31 -6.24 -4.12
N TRP A 163 -11.62 -7.09 -3.36
CA TRP A 163 -10.92 -8.26 -3.89
C TRP A 163 -11.86 -9.30 -4.52
N SER A 164 -13.15 -9.34 -4.15
CA SER A 164 -14.10 -10.26 -4.79
C SER A 164 -14.55 -9.83 -6.18
N ILE A 165 -14.33 -8.57 -6.55
CA ILE A 165 -14.69 -8.04 -7.88
C ILE A 165 -13.45 -7.65 -8.71
N ALA A 166 -12.26 -7.65 -8.12
CA ALA A 166 -11.01 -7.35 -8.80
C ALA A 166 -10.58 -8.50 -9.74
N GLY A 167 -9.97 -8.15 -10.88
CA GLY A 167 -9.37 -9.12 -11.81
C GLY A 167 -10.35 -10.13 -12.42
N ARG A 168 -9.81 -11.22 -12.99
CA ARG A 168 -10.61 -12.33 -13.52
C ARG A 168 -10.90 -13.32 -12.40
N GLU A 169 -11.94 -14.12 -12.56
CA GLU A 169 -12.34 -15.11 -11.56
C GLU A 169 -11.25 -16.15 -11.28
N ALA A 170 -10.56 -16.64 -12.32
CA ALA A 170 -9.44 -17.55 -12.17
C ALA A 170 -8.28 -16.92 -11.37
N ASP A 171 -7.99 -15.64 -11.61
CA ASP A 171 -6.93 -14.92 -10.88
C ASP A 171 -7.31 -14.77 -9.41
N ARG A 172 -8.59 -14.46 -9.11
CA ARG A 172 -9.09 -14.39 -7.74
C ARG A 172 -9.03 -15.73 -7.01
N ARG A 173 -9.38 -16.82 -7.69
CA ARG A 173 -9.29 -18.17 -7.11
C ARG A 173 -7.85 -18.53 -6.77
N ARG A 174 -6.92 -18.34 -7.72
CA ARG A 174 -5.47 -18.53 -7.51
C ARG A 174 -4.98 -17.73 -6.29
N PHE A 175 -5.35 -16.47 -6.19
CA PHE A 175 -5.00 -15.61 -5.06
C PHE A 175 -5.56 -16.14 -3.73
N ILE A 176 -6.85 -16.49 -3.66
CA ILE A 176 -7.48 -17.02 -2.44
C ILE A 176 -6.83 -18.35 -2.03
N ASP A 177 -6.58 -19.24 -2.99
CA ASP A 177 -5.93 -20.52 -2.76
C ASP A 177 -4.50 -20.34 -2.24
N ALA A 178 -3.75 -19.38 -2.77
CA ALA A 178 -2.40 -19.06 -2.32
C ALA A 178 -2.37 -18.53 -0.88
N VAL A 179 -3.28 -17.61 -0.52
CA VAL A 179 -3.40 -17.12 0.87
C VAL A 179 -3.77 -18.26 1.81
N ARG A 180 -4.76 -19.08 1.45
CA ARG A 180 -5.19 -20.22 2.27
C ARG A 180 -4.03 -21.20 2.46
N ARG A 181 -3.30 -21.54 1.40
CA ARG A 181 -2.12 -22.41 1.46
C ARG A 181 -1.05 -21.83 2.39
N LEU A 182 -0.72 -20.54 2.27
CA LEU A 182 0.27 -19.91 3.14
C LEU A 182 -0.13 -20.02 4.61
N LEU A 183 -1.39 -19.69 4.94
CA LEU A 183 -1.86 -19.72 6.32
C LEU A 183 -1.90 -21.14 6.89
N ALA A 184 -2.22 -22.15 6.08
CA ALA A 184 -2.16 -23.56 6.48
C ALA A 184 -0.71 -24.01 6.71
N LEU A 185 0.20 -23.72 5.77
CA LEU A 185 1.62 -24.07 5.89
C LEU A 185 2.26 -23.42 7.12
N CYS A 186 2.04 -22.12 7.35
CA CYS A 186 2.56 -21.46 8.55
C CYS A 186 2.02 -22.08 9.84
N MET A 187 0.77 -22.55 9.84
CA MET A 187 0.18 -23.22 11.00
C MET A 187 0.79 -24.60 11.22
N GLU A 188 1.01 -25.37 10.16
CA GLU A 188 1.60 -26.71 10.20
C GLU A 188 3.07 -26.69 10.62
N GLU A 189 3.84 -25.72 10.12
CA GLU A 189 5.27 -25.53 10.39
C GLU A 189 5.55 -24.67 11.64
N GLU A 190 4.50 -24.32 12.41
CA GLU A 190 4.58 -23.46 13.60
C GLU A 190 5.27 -22.08 13.36
N ILE A 191 5.18 -21.56 12.14
CA ILE A 191 5.71 -20.25 11.74
C ILE A 191 4.69 -19.16 12.10
N THR A 192 5.14 -18.16 12.86
CA THR A 192 4.30 -16.97 13.10
C THR A 192 4.19 -16.15 11.82
N VAL A 193 2.99 -15.77 11.41
CA VAL A 193 2.79 -14.94 10.20
C VAL A 193 1.99 -13.68 10.54
N ALA A 194 2.41 -12.55 9.97
CA ALA A 194 1.70 -11.29 10.11
C ALA A 194 1.71 -10.49 8.80
N GLY A 195 0.56 -9.95 8.43
CA GLY A 195 0.44 -8.97 7.36
C GLY A 195 0.64 -7.56 7.89
N VAL A 196 1.53 -6.79 7.28
CA VAL A 196 1.82 -5.40 7.68
C VAL A 196 1.34 -4.46 6.57
N VAL A 197 0.32 -3.66 6.87
CA VAL A 197 -0.24 -2.70 5.93
C VAL A 197 0.27 -1.31 6.24
N LYS A 198 1.24 -0.85 5.45
CA LYS A 198 1.92 0.45 5.58
C LYS A 198 0.96 1.66 5.49
N ARG A 199 -0.07 1.56 4.65
CA ARG A 199 -1.02 2.66 4.34
C ARG A 199 -2.46 2.15 4.36
N PRO A 200 -3.01 1.83 5.54
CA PRO A 200 -4.34 1.26 5.62
C PRO A 200 -5.38 2.34 5.32
N SER A 201 -6.14 2.16 4.24
CA SER A 201 -7.27 3.01 3.85
C SER A 201 -8.62 2.43 4.27
N ALA A 202 -8.64 1.19 4.77
CA ALA A 202 -9.86 0.53 5.23
C ALA A 202 -10.45 1.23 6.47
N ARG A 203 -11.77 1.12 6.63
CA ARG A 203 -12.56 1.67 7.74
C ARG A 203 -13.06 0.58 8.69
N TYR A 204 -12.23 -0.46 8.91
CA TYR A 204 -12.63 -1.62 9.71
C TYR A 204 -12.86 -1.27 11.18
N LEU A 205 -12.05 -0.40 11.76
CA LEU A 205 -12.20 0.04 13.15
C LEU A 205 -13.37 1.01 13.29
N VAL A 206 -13.55 1.93 12.34
CA VAL A 206 -14.77 2.76 12.27
C VAL A 206 -16.03 1.90 12.28
N HIS A 207 -16.06 0.81 11.50
CA HIS A 207 -17.18 -0.13 11.52
C HIS A 207 -17.25 -0.96 12.80
N HIS A 208 -16.10 -1.33 13.38
CA HIS A 208 -16.02 -2.07 14.64
C HIS A 208 -16.71 -1.31 15.77
N LEU A 209 -16.38 -0.02 15.89
CA LEU A 209 -16.85 0.92 16.91
C LEU A 209 -18.22 1.55 16.60
N GLY A 210 -18.82 1.25 15.44
CA GLY A 210 -20.13 1.80 15.06
C GLY A 210 -20.12 3.25 14.59
N LEU A 211 -18.95 3.83 14.30
CA LEU A 211 -18.74 5.23 13.95
C LEU A 211 -19.08 5.59 12.48
N ARG A 212 -19.66 4.65 11.72
CA ARG A 212 -19.88 4.81 10.26
C ARG A 212 -20.73 6.04 9.91
N GLY A 213 -21.71 6.37 10.74
CA GLY A 213 -22.60 7.52 10.54
C GLY A 213 -22.03 8.85 11.04
N GLU A 214 -20.88 8.84 11.71
CA GLU A 214 -20.30 10.01 12.38
C GLU A 214 -19.09 10.58 11.64
N THR A 215 -18.40 9.76 10.85
CA THR A 215 -17.18 10.19 10.15
C THR A 215 -16.90 9.35 8.92
N ASP A 216 -16.40 9.97 7.86
CA ASP A 216 -15.88 9.30 6.66
C ASP A 216 -14.35 9.13 6.63
N LEU A 217 -13.68 9.53 7.71
CA LEU A 217 -12.23 9.45 7.82
C LEU A 217 -11.74 7.99 7.84
N PRO A 218 -10.57 7.70 7.24
CA PRO A 218 -9.98 6.36 7.28
C PRO A 218 -9.44 6.05 8.68
N ASP A 219 -9.39 4.75 9.02
CA ASP A 219 -8.90 4.30 10.33
C ASP A 219 -7.49 4.83 10.63
N SER A 220 -6.58 4.78 9.65
CA SER A 220 -5.19 5.26 9.79
C SER A 220 -5.11 6.72 10.24
N TYR A 221 -5.98 7.58 9.70
CA TYR A 221 -6.01 8.99 10.07
C TYR A 221 -6.54 9.18 11.50
N LEU A 222 -7.60 8.48 11.88
CA LEU A 222 -8.11 8.54 13.26
C LEU A 222 -7.07 8.00 14.25
N MET A 223 -6.38 6.91 13.90
CA MET A 223 -5.35 6.31 14.75
C MET A 223 -4.12 7.20 14.88
N LEU A 224 -3.79 8.03 13.87
CA LEU A 224 -2.71 9.00 13.94
C LEU A 224 -2.93 10.01 15.08
N HIS A 225 -4.19 10.39 15.31
CA HIS A 225 -4.57 11.33 16.37
C HIS A 225 -4.91 10.64 17.71
N THR A 226 -5.12 9.32 17.69
CA THR A 226 -5.51 8.54 18.87
C THR A 226 -4.29 7.94 19.59
N LEU A 227 -3.33 7.40 18.83
CA LEU A 227 -2.19 6.65 19.33
C LEU A 227 -0.93 7.52 19.43
N ARG A 228 -0.15 7.30 20.49
CA ARG A 228 1.21 7.83 20.64
C ARG A 228 2.22 6.86 20.05
N PRO A 229 3.42 7.33 19.65
CA PRO A 229 4.48 6.43 19.19
C PRO A 229 4.81 5.37 20.24
N GLY A 230 4.91 4.11 19.82
CA GLY A 230 5.07 2.96 20.70
C GLY A 230 3.75 2.43 21.28
N GLU A 231 2.58 2.92 20.86
CA GLU A 231 1.29 2.38 21.27
C GLU A 231 0.61 1.59 20.14
N ARG A 232 -0.20 0.61 20.52
CA ARG A 232 -1.12 -0.09 19.64
C ARG A 232 -2.52 -0.17 20.23
N THR A 233 -3.52 -0.35 19.37
CA THR A 233 -4.88 -0.68 19.78
C THR A 233 -4.96 -2.11 20.32
N ASP A 234 -6.06 -2.43 20.99
CA ASP A 234 -6.51 -3.81 21.11
C ASP A 234 -6.82 -4.44 19.73
N ILE A 235 -6.92 -5.75 19.69
CA ILE A 235 -7.31 -6.48 18.49
C ILE A 235 -8.80 -6.41 18.23
N PHE A 236 -9.14 -6.38 16.95
CA PHE A 236 -10.52 -6.52 16.48
C PHE A 236 -10.56 -7.48 15.29
N SER A 237 -11.75 -7.96 14.93
CA SER A 237 -11.94 -8.78 13.73
C SER A 237 -12.43 -7.93 12.55
N PRO A 238 -11.59 -7.70 11.50
CA PRO A 238 -12.02 -7.06 10.26
C PRO A 238 -13.23 -7.74 9.62
N ARG A 239 -13.31 -9.07 9.70
CA ARG A 239 -14.44 -9.85 9.18
C ARG A 239 -15.75 -9.45 9.84
N SER A 240 -15.77 -9.41 11.17
CA SER A 240 -16.95 -8.96 11.93
C SER A 240 -17.29 -7.49 11.61
N SER A 241 -16.27 -6.63 11.49
CA SER A 241 -16.46 -5.23 11.12
C SER A 241 -17.08 -5.04 9.73
N ILE A 242 -16.60 -5.76 8.71
CA ILE A 242 -17.20 -5.70 7.36
C ILE A 242 -18.64 -6.20 7.40
N ARG A 243 -18.93 -7.28 8.14
CA ARG A 243 -20.27 -7.84 8.23
C ARG A 243 -21.26 -6.87 8.90
N LYS A 244 -20.83 -6.05 9.85
CA LYS A 244 -21.65 -4.94 10.38
C LYS A 244 -22.03 -3.92 9.29
N ALA A 245 -21.18 -3.73 8.26
CA ALA A 245 -21.38 -2.73 7.22
C ALA A 245 -22.10 -3.26 5.96
N VAL A 246 -21.79 -4.48 5.51
CA VAL A 246 -22.20 -5.03 4.20
C VAL A 246 -22.73 -6.47 4.29
N LYS A 247 -22.91 -7.02 5.51
CA LYS A 247 -23.41 -8.39 5.82
C LYS A 247 -22.59 -9.58 5.29
N VAL A 248 -21.79 -9.42 4.24
CA VAL A 248 -20.98 -10.48 3.61
C VAL A 248 -19.50 -10.11 3.58
N SER A 249 -18.63 -11.11 3.62
CA SER A 249 -17.20 -10.94 3.38
C SER A 249 -16.62 -12.13 2.60
N PRO A 250 -16.87 -12.21 1.28
CA PRO A 250 -16.61 -13.42 0.49
C PRO A 250 -15.15 -13.87 0.50
N VAL A 251 -14.20 -12.93 0.45
CA VAL A 251 -12.76 -13.28 0.42
C VAL A 251 -12.31 -13.81 1.78
N MET A 252 -12.65 -13.13 2.87
CA MET A 252 -12.31 -13.61 4.22
C MET A 252 -13.05 -14.91 4.57
N ASP A 253 -14.26 -15.11 4.05
CA ASP A 253 -15.00 -16.37 4.20
C ASP A 253 -14.31 -17.53 3.45
N ALA A 254 -13.78 -17.26 2.25
CA ALA A 254 -13.11 -18.26 1.42
C ALA A 254 -11.69 -18.64 1.89
N ILE A 255 -10.98 -17.72 2.54
CA ILE A 255 -9.65 -17.99 3.12
C ILE A 255 -9.74 -19.04 4.25
N GLY A 256 -10.84 -19.09 4.99
CA GLY A 256 -11.09 -20.15 5.98
C GLY A 256 -10.36 -20.00 7.33
N HIS A 257 -9.47 -19.01 7.47
CA HIS A 257 -8.78 -18.70 8.74
C HIS A 257 -9.29 -17.38 9.33
N PRO A 258 -9.72 -17.33 10.60
CA PRO A 258 -10.09 -16.07 11.24
C PRO A 258 -8.87 -15.15 11.39
N ILE A 259 -8.95 -13.95 10.83
CA ILE A 259 -7.92 -12.92 10.92
C ILE A 259 -8.37 -11.82 11.89
N TYR A 260 -7.44 -11.38 12.72
CA TYR A 260 -7.57 -10.25 13.64
C TYR A 260 -6.58 -9.17 13.27
N SER A 261 -6.91 -7.93 13.57
CA SER A 261 -6.06 -6.79 13.28
C SER A 261 -5.93 -5.88 14.49
N PHE A 262 -4.81 -5.17 14.56
CA PHE A 262 -4.65 -4.01 15.42
C PHE A 262 -3.92 -2.90 14.64
N TYR A 263 -4.06 -1.66 15.10
CA TYR A 263 -3.29 -0.53 14.58
C TYR A 263 -2.14 -0.20 15.53
N ALA A 264 -0.97 0.09 14.96
CA ALA A 264 0.24 0.41 15.71
C ALA A 264 0.86 1.71 15.22
N ARG A 265 1.16 2.61 16.16
CA ARG A 265 1.88 3.85 15.90
C ARG A 265 3.36 3.61 16.16
N ILE A 266 4.10 3.30 15.11
CA ILE A 266 5.53 2.99 15.20
C ILE A 266 6.39 4.26 15.13
N SER A 267 6.08 5.16 14.19
CA SER A 267 6.83 6.41 14.00
C SER A 267 6.27 7.57 14.85
N ASN A 268 7.14 8.53 15.18
CA ASN A 268 6.74 9.83 15.75
C ASN A 268 6.46 10.90 14.69
N GLU A 269 6.80 10.65 13.42
CA GLU A 269 6.61 11.59 12.33
C GLU A 269 5.14 11.68 11.90
N TRP A 270 4.57 12.88 11.92
CA TRP A 270 3.16 13.12 11.60
C TRP A 270 2.75 12.70 10.18
N SER A 271 3.68 12.75 9.22
CA SER A 271 3.47 12.41 7.81
C SER A 271 3.40 10.90 7.55
N ILE A 272 3.78 10.10 8.55
CA ILE A 272 3.79 8.65 8.48
C ILE A 272 2.57 8.17 9.25
N PRO A 273 1.58 7.51 8.62
CA PRO A 273 0.42 7.02 9.35
C PRO A 273 0.77 5.81 10.22
N PRO A 274 -0.06 5.48 11.23
CA PRO A 274 -0.03 4.17 11.88
C PRO A 274 -0.19 3.03 10.87
N VAL A 275 0.49 1.93 11.14
CA VAL A 275 0.37 0.69 10.35
C VAL A 275 -0.75 -0.17 10.90
N ARG A 276 -1.35 -1.01 10.04
CA ARG A 276 -2.25 -2.09 10.49
C ARG A 276 -1.47 -3.40 10.45
N ILE A 277 -1.56 -4.17 11.51
CA ILE A 277 -0.96 -5.51 11.58
C ILE A 277 -2.10 -6.52 11.64
N ASP A 278 -2.09 -7.47 10.72
CA ASP A 278 -3.06 -8.56 10.62
C ASP A 278 -2.41 -9.88 11.07
N LEU A 279 -3.06 -10.62 11.96
CA LEU A 279 -2.62 -11.94 12.41
C LEU A 279 -3.76 -12.96 12.31
N PRO A 280 -3.48 -14.20 11.90
CA PRO A 280 -4.45 -15.28 12.04
C PRO A 280 -4.65 -15.64 13.52
N ALA A 281 -5.81 -16.20 13.84
CA ALA A 281 -6.19 -16.57 15.21
C ALA A 281 -5.15 -17.43 15.94
N TYR A 282 -4.52 -18.36 15.23
CA TYR A 282 -3.50 -19.25 15.79
C TYR A 282 -2.20 -18.53 16.19
N CYS A 283 -1.95 -17.32 15.67
CA CYS A 283 -0.79 -16.50 16.05
C CYS A 283 -1.08 -15.53 17.22
N LEU A 284 -2.31 -15.47 17.76
CA LEU A 284 -2.65 -14.50 18.80
C LEU A 284 -1.86 -14.69 20.11
N GLY A 285 -1.40 -15.91 20.40
CA GLY A 285 -0.50 -16.18 21.53
C GLY A 285 0.87 -15.48 21.41
N ARG A 286 1.25 -15.05 20.20
CA ARG A 286 2.50 -14.32 19.91
C ARG A 286 2.26 -12.85 19.56
N LEU A 287 1.05 -12.33 19.78
CA LEU A 287 0.66 -10.96 19.41
C LEU A 287 1.62 -9.91 19.99
N GLY A 288 1.94 -10.00 21.28
CA GLY A 288 2.87 -9.07 21.93
C GLY A 288 4.26 -9.11 21.31
N ASP A 289 4.77 -10.31 21.02
CA ASP A 289 6.08 -10.50 20.38
C ASP A 289 6.10 -9.93 18.96
N VAL A 290 5.04 -10.13 18.17
CA VAL A 290 4.92 -9.57 16.81
C VAL A 290 4.84 -8.05 16.86
N ALA A 291 4.05 -7.47 17.77
CA ALA A 291 3.94 -6.03 17.94
C ALA A 291 5.29 -5.41 18.32
N ASP A 292 5.95 -5.99 19.31
CA ASP A 292 7.27 -5.54 19.77
C ASP A 292 8.32 -5.71 18.69
N HIS A 293 8.31 -6.83 17.95
CA HIS A 293 9.21 -7.05 16.81
C HIS A 293 9.02 -5.96 15.76
N CYS A 294 7.78 -5.72 15.32
CA CYS A 294 7.49 -4.69 14.33
C CYS A 294 7.93 -3.30 14.79
N TYR A 295 7.82 -3.00 16.08
CA TYR A 295 8.29 -1.74 16.65
C TYR A 295 9.83 -1.67 16.77
N GLY A 296 10.45 -2.75 17.23
CA GLY A 296 11.89 -2.90 17.47
C GLY A 296 12.72 -2.92 16.19
N SER A 297 12.30 -3.71 15.20
CA SER A 297 12.98 -3.83 13.90
C SER A 297 12.55 -2.79 12.88
N SER A 298 11.77 -1.77 13.30
CA SER A 298 11.32 -0.73 12.40
C SER A 298 12.48 0.12 11.87
N TYR A 299 12.50 0.32 10.57
CA TYR A 299 13.45 1.16 9.84
C TYR A 299 12.70 2.29 9.13
N TRP A 300 13.44 3.29 8.60
CA TRP A 300 12.93 4.55 8.01
C TRP A 300 11.44 4.53 7.67
N GLY A 301 10.66 5.19 8.52
CA GLY A 301 9.23 5.31 8.34
C GLY A 301 8.36 4.24 9.00
N GLY A 302 8.89 3.56 10.01
CA GLY A 302 8.11 2.74 10.92
C GLY A 302 7.67 1.41 10.33
N ILE A 303 8.44 0.88 9.37
CA ILE A 303 8.20 -0.41 8.72
C ILE A 303 9.30 -1.38 9.13
N PRO A 304 8.98 -2.65 9.47
CA PRO A 304 9.99 -3.66 9.82
C PRO A 304 11.05 -3.83 8.72
N LEU A 305 12.32 -3.94 9.12
CA LEU A 305 13.46 -4.01 8.20
C LEU A 305 13.34 -5.13 7.16
N ALA A 306 12.84 -6.31 7.54
CA ALA A 306 12.66 -7.43 6.63
C ALA A 306 11.74 -7.07 5.43
N ILE A 307 10.65 -6.34 5.71
CA ILE A 307 9.74 -5.82 4.67
C ILE A 307 10.44 -4.77 3.81
N VAL A 308 11.18 -3.84 4.43
CA VAL A 308 11.92 -2.81 3.68
C VAL A 308 12.88 -3.45 2.68
N ARG A 309 13.61 -4.50 3.10
CA ARG A 309 14.52 -5.23 2.22
C ARG A 309 13.80 -5.95 1.08
N ALA A 310 12.67 -6.60 1.38
CA ALA A 310 11.87 -7.25 0.35
C ALA A 310 11.35 -6.25 -0.71
N ASP A 311 10.80 -5.12 -0.27
CA ASP A 311 10.28 -4.02 -1.11
C ASP A 311 11.38 -3.39 -1.97
N GLU A 312 12.54 -3.06 -1.37
CA GLU A 312 13.67 -2.48 -2.11
C GLU A 312 14.15 -3.37 -3.25
N GLU A 313 14.22 -4.67 -3.03
CA GLU A 313 14.82 -5.62 -3.97
C GLU A 313 13.85 -6.18 -5.01
N VAL A 314 12.56 -6.31 -4.67
CA VAL A 314 11.53 -6.74 -5.65
C VAL A 314 11.11 -5.62 -6.60
N ARG A 315 11.51 -4.37 -6.30
CA ARG A 315 11.06 -3.19 -7.04
C ARG A 315 11.58 -3.17 -8.48
N ILE A 316 10.65 -3.38 -9.41
CA ILE A 316 10.88 -3.19 -10.85
C ILE A 316 10.80 -1.70 -11.21
N SER A 317 11.95 -1.02 -11.13
CA SER A 317 12.04 0.42 -11.39
C SER A 317 11.76 0.76 -12.87
N ARG A 318 11.23 1.98 -13.11
CA ARG A 318 11.04 2.49 -14.48
C ARG A 318 12.36 2.61 -15.23
N ARG A 319 13.44 2.96 -14.51
CA ARG A 319 14.79 3.04 -15.08
C ARG A 319 15.25 1.69 -15.62
N PHE A 320 15.11 0.64 -14.81
CA PHE A 320 15.44 -0.73 -15.21
C PHE A 320 14.61 -1.17 -16.40
N MET A 321 13.29 -0.91 -16.40
CA MET A 321 12.46 -1.20 -17.57
C MET A 321 12.86 -0.44 -18.84
N GLY A 322 13.34 0.81 -18.70
CA GLY A 322 13.89 1.57 -19.82
C GLY A 322 15.16 0.95 -20.39
N GLU A 323 16.04 0.43 -19.52
CA GLU A 323 17.23 -0.34 -19.93
C GLU A 323 16.84 -1.62 -20.68
N VAL A 324 15.94 -2.43 -20.11
CA VAL A 324 15.42 -3.65 -20.76
C VAL A 324 14.74 -3.34 -22.09
N TYR A 325 13.98 -2.24 -22.17
CA TYR A 325 13.33 -1.83 -23.41
C TYR A 325 14.35 -1.50 -24.52
N ARG A 326 15.47 -0.83 -24.20
CA ARG A 326 16.54 -0.59 -25.19
C ARG A 326 17.14 -1.88 -25.71
N ASP A 327 17.33 -2.88 -24.85
CA ASP A 327 17.81 -4.20 -25.26
C ASP A 327 16.81 -4.92 -26.17
N ILE A 328 15.50 -4.79 -25.87
CA ILE A 328 14.42 -5.30 -26.72
C ILE A 328 14.46 -4.63 -28.10
N VAL A 329 14.58 -3.29 -28.16
CA VAL A 329 14.69 -2.54 -29.42
C VAL A 329 15.90 -2.99 -30.23
N SER A 330 17.07 -3.11 -29.61
CA SER A 330 18.30 -3.60 -30.26
C SER A 330 18.13 -5.03 -30.80
N ARG A 331 17.50 -5.91 -30.01
CA ARG A 331 17.23 -7.29 -30.42
C ARG A 331 16.25 -7.36 -31.59
N VAL A 332 15.14 -6.65 -31.55
CA VAL A 332 14.15 -6.63 -32.64
C VAL A 332 14.74 -5.99 -33.90
N GLY A 333 15.50 -4.89 -33.76
CA GLY A 333 16.21 -4.28 -34.87
C GLY A 333 17.15 -5.26 -35.59
N ARG A 334 17.89 -6.08 -34.83
CA ARG A 334 18.75 -7.13 -35.41
C ARG A 334 18.00 -8.29 -36.04
N LEU A 335 16.85 -8.68 -35.47
CA LEU A 335 16.10 -9.86 -35.91
C LEU A 335 15.17 -9.60 -37.10
N SER A 336 14.50 -8.45 -37.12
CA SER A 336 13.46 -8.16 -38.11
C SER A 336 13.59 -6.80 -38.79
N GLY A 337 14.39 -5.86 -38.27
CA GLY A 337 14.46 -4.48 -38.77
C GLY A 337 13.23 -3.61 -38.46
N GLU A 338 12.08 -4.23 -38.18
CA GLU A 338 10.79 -3.56 -37.92
C GLU A 338 10.66 -2.99 -36.49
N ILE A 339 11.49 -2.01 -36.13
CA ILE A 339 11.47 -1.36 -34.81
C ILE A 339 10.15 -0.60 -34.56
N SER A 340 9.45 -0.19 -35.62
CA SER A 340 8.17 0.51 -35.56
C SER A 340 7.10 -0.25 -34.74
N HIS A 341 7.17 -1.58 -34.69
CA HIS A 341 6.27 -2.42 -33.89
C HIS A 341 6.43 -2.24 -32.37
N LEU A 342 7.55 -1.66 -31.94
CA LEU A 342 7.86 -1.35 -30.55
C LEU A 342 7.55 0.10 -30.19
N ALA A 343 6.92 0.89 -31.07
CA ALA A 343 6.60 2.28 -30.78
C ALA A 343 5.91 2.43 -29.41
N PRO A 344 6.34 3.33 -28.52
CA PRO A 344 5.71 3.52 -27.22
C PRO A 344 4.36 4.23 -27.33
N TYR A 345 3.52 4.05 -26.32
CA TYR A 345 2.29 4.83 -26.19
C TYR A 345 2.64 6.30 -25.81
N TRP A 346 2.29 7.25 -26.71
CA TRP A 346 2.43 8.73 -26.65
C TRP A 346 3.38 9.37 -25.61
N GLY A 347 4.38 10.14 -26.07
CA GLY A 347 5.15 11.08 -25.22
C GLY A 347 6.12 10.45 -24.20
N GLU A 348 6.03 9.13 -23.99
CA GLU A 348 6.89 8.35 -23.10
C GLU A 348 8.30 8.08 -23.68
N GLY A 349 8.67 8.69 -24.81
CA GLY A 349 10.05 8.67 -25.30
C GLY A 349 11.07 9.20 -24.27
N ARG A 350 10.65 10.15 -23.41
CA ARG A 350 11.46 10.62 -22.26
C ARG A 350 11.41 9.67 -21.04
N TRP A 351 10.40 8.81 -20.93
CA TRP A 351 10.26 7.83 -19.85
C TRP A 351 11.20 6.62 -19.99
N MET A 352 11.66 6.33 -21.21
CA MET A 352 12.50 5.18 -21.52
C MET A 352 13.99 5.51 -21.67
N GLY A 353 14.40 6.67 -21.14
CA GLY A 353 15.77 7.16 -21.16
C GLY A 353 16.15 7.78 -22.50
N ALA A 354 15.86 9.08 -22.62
CA ALA A 354 16.68 9.99 -23.40
C ALA A 354 17.70 10.64 -22.48
#